data_AF-A0A933U612-F1
#
_entry.id   AF-A0A933U612-F1
#
_cell.length_a   1.000
_cell.length_b   1.000
_cell.length_c   1.000
_cell.angle_alpha   90.00
_cell.angle_beta   90.00
_cell.angle_gamma   90.00
#
_symmetry.space_group_name_H-M   'P 1'
#
loop_
_entity.id
_entity.type
_entity.pdbx_description
1 polymer ?
#
loop_
_entity_poly.entity_id
_entity_poly.type
_entity_poly.pdbx_seq_one_letter_code
_entity_poly.pdbx_strand_id
1 'polypeptide(L)'
;LADARGAAPRAVLVQTLTSGDTSAARVASTRGFPPSGHLLLSRGTNQLERVRYASITDDRFQGLERAVMGTTAHGHAQNEELLWGGLAEPIALQTNPSASLWDGRARIGGRTVFFRGDGTGFSYRTPTDPSGGGDFLDGDDLRWGSTVRGAPLAEGWTALWFEARDEYVEALTGDDLNGDADRDDVFDVGQIRRRTWSTIAPGQPGDDVGLGPVCVLQERGHPAADLDGDGFEDPLFLWDEARRELSIRLFVLGRSRENAPIVRRVETVVFLRNDPQG
;
A
#
# COMPACT_ATOMS: atom_id res chain seq x y z
N LEU A 1 -24.88 4.87 -7.66
CA LEU A 1 -24.13 3.88 -6.84
C LEU A 1 -22.77 4.51 -6.58
N ALA A 2 -22.48 4.83 -5.32
CA ALA A 2 -21.25 5.51 -4.95
C ALA A 2 -20.17 4.45 -4.66
N ASP A 3 -19.22 4.31 -5.56
CA ASP A 3 -18.18 3.31 -5.56
C ASP A 3 -16.94 3.89 -4.89
N ALA A 4 -16.88 3.72 -3.57
CA ALA A 4 -15.72 3.95 -2.70
C ALA A 4 -15.00 5.32 -2.74
N ARG A 5 -14.20 5.56 -1.71
CA ARG A 5 -13.31 6.71 -1.58
C ARG A 5 -11.94 6.21 -1.17
N GLY A 6 -10.99 6.25 -2.09
CA GLY A 6 -9.58 5.99 -1.81
C GLY A 6 -9.03 6.99 -0.79
N ALA A 7 -8.09 6.54 0.03
CA ALA A 7 -7.48 7.35 1.07
C ALA A 7 -6.00 7.01 1.21
N ALA A 8 -5.21 8.05 1.43
CA ALA A 8 -3.79 7.98 1.74
C ALA A 8 -3.61 8.31 3.23
N PRO A 9 -3.51 7.33 4.13
CA PRO A 9 -3.33 7.61 5.56
C PRO A 9 -1.98 8.29 5.79
N ARG A 10 -2.02 9.42 6.49
CA ARG A 10 -0.83 10.20 6.85
C ARG A 10 -0.88 10.57 8.32
N ALA A 11 0.29 10.64 8.92
CA ALA A 11 0.46 11.07 10.29
C ALA A 11 1.71 11.95 10.40
N VAL A 12 1.87 12.58 11.55
CA VAL A 12 3.04 13.41 11.86
C VAL A 12 3.61 12.95 13.19
N LEU A 13 4.93 12.79 13.25
CA LEU A 13 5.64 12.46 14.48
C LEU A 13 5.43 13.57 15.52
N VAL A 14 4.90 13.21 16.69
CA VAL A 14 4.79 14.18 17.81
C VAL A 14 6.01 14.16 18.72
N GLN A 15 6.93 13.23 18.49
CA GLN A 15 8.23 13.11 19.16
C GLN A 15 9.27 12.60 18.17
N THR A 16 10.54 12.94 18.38
CA THR A 16 11.65 12.37 17.63
C THR A 16 11.64 10.85 17.76
N LEU A 17 11.81 10.14 16.63
CA LEU A 17 12.03 8.71 16.57
C LEU A 17 13.52 8.48 16.30
N THR A 18 14.26 7.97 17.29
CA THR A 18 15.69 7.67 17.15
C THR A 18 15.89 6.36 16.39
N SER A 19 17.06 6.12 15.78
CA SER A 19 17.32 4.90 15.00
C SER A 19 17.25 3.60 15.80
N GLY A 20 17.36 3.67 17.14
CA GLY A 20 17.25 2.51 18.04
C GLY A 20 15.83 2.24 18.56
N ASP A 21 14.86 3.11 18.27
CA ASP A 21 13.50 2.96 18.78
C ASP A 21 12.76 1.83 18.04
N THR A 22 12.51 0.73 18.76
CA THR A 22 11.76 -0.45 18.28
C THR A 22 10.42 -0.63 18.99
N SER A 23 10.14 0.14 20.04
CA SER A 23 8.94 -0.05 20.86
C SER A 23 7.70 0.61 20.24
N ALA A 24 7.77 1.91 19.96
CA ALA A 24 6.67 2.66 19.36
C ALA A 24 7.10 3.99 18.73
N ALA A 25 6.35 4.42 17.70
CA ALA A 25 6.38 5.77 17.16
C ALA A 25 5.09 6.49 17.57
N ARG A 26 5.20 7.69 18.14
CA ARG A 26 4.05 8.47 18.60
C ARG A 26 3.65 9.50 17.56
N VAL A 27 2.35 9.58 17.30
CA VAL A 27 1.75 10.49 16.31
C VAL A 27 0.50 11.14 16.86
N ALA A 28 -0.01 12.16 16.17
CA ALA A 28 -1.25 12.84 16.57
C ALA A 28 -2.49 11.94 16.38
N SER A 29 -2.49 11.10 15.34
CA SER A 29 -3.55 10.13 15.07
C SER A 29 -3.05 9.02 14.14
N THR A 30 -3.55 7.80 14.32
CA THR A 30 -3.37 6.65 13.41
C THR A 30 -4.59 6.40 12.53
N ARG A 31 -5.53 7.36 12.46
CA ARG A 31 -6.77 7.20 11.69
C ARG A 31 -6.47 6.86 10.22
N GLY A 32 -7.12 5.79 9.74
CA GLY A 32 -7.00 5.30 8.37
C GLY A 32 -5.80 4.40 8.11
N PHE A 33 -4.83 4.29 9.04
CA PHE A 33 -3.80 3.28 8.96
C PHE A 33 -4.40 1.92 9.32
N PRO A 34 -4.02 0.85 8.60
CA PRO A 34 -4.43 -0.48 8.98
C PRO A 34 -3.78 -0.90 10.32
N PRO A 35 -4.30 -1.94 11.00
CA PRO A 35 -3.80 -2.33 12.31
C PRO A 35 -2.32 -2.74 12.35
N SER A 36 -1.76 -3.17 11.23
CA SER A 36 -0.36 -3.54 11.05
C SER A 36 0.09 -3.18 9.64
N GLY A 37 1.37 -2.93 9.40
CA GLY A 37 1.86 -2.65 8.06
C GLY A 37 3.23 -1.97 8.06
N HIS A 38 3.49 -1.21 6.99
CA HIS A 38 4.74 -0.48 6.79
C HIS A 38 4.48 1.02 6.78
N LEU A 39 5.38 1.78 7.40
CA LEU A 39 5.47 3.23 7.36
C LEU A 39 6.64 3.62 6.48
N LEU A 40 6.50 4.77 5.82
CA LEU A 40 7.54 5.38 5.01
C LEU A 40 7.82 6.78 5.56
N LEU A 41 9.07 7.04 5.94
CA LEU A 41 9.56 8.27 6.55
C LEU A 41 10.67 8.90 5.69
N SER A 42 10.91 10.20 5.86
CA SER A 42 12.00 10.94 5.18
C SER A 42 12.07 10.72 3.65
N ARG A 43 10.91 10.61 3.01
CA ARG A 43 10.78 10.34 1.57
C ARG A 43 11.51 11.35 0.70
N GLY A 44 12.08 10.88 -0.41
CA GLY A 44 12.80 11.73 -1.36
C GLY A 44 14.11 12.31 -0.80
N THR A 45 14.58 11.81 0.35
CA THR A 45 15.85 12.18 0.95
C THR A 45 16.77 10.96 1.05
N ASN A 46 18.03 11.19 1.35
CA ASN A 46 18.99 10.12 1.67
C ASN A 46 18.77 9.47 3.05
N GLN A 47 17.72 9.86 3.78
CA GLN A 47 17.31 9.31 5.07
C GLN A 47 15.99 8.53 4.96
N LEU A 48 15.55 8.19 3.74
CA LEU A 48 14.35 7.39 3.54
C LEU A 48 14.44 6.09 4.35
N GLU A 49 13.46 5.88 5.21
CA GLU A 49 13.35 4.68 6.03
C GLU A 49 11.97 4.05 5.88
N ARG A 50 11.94 2.73 5.77
CA ARG A 50 10.74 1.91 5.92
C ARG A 50 10.77 1.26 7.29
N VAL A 51 9.64 1.38 8.00
CA VAL A 51 9.45 0.83 9.34
C VAL A 51 8.21 -0.04 9.35
N ARG A 52 8.35 -1.31 9.70
CA ARG A 52 7.19 -2.18 9.93
C ARG A 52 6.66 -1.95 11.34
N TYR A 53 5.34 -1.96 11.51
CA TYR A 53 4.67 -1.94 12.82
C TYR A 53 3.71 -3.13 12.95
N ALA A 54 3.64 -3.68 14.15
CA ALA A 54 2.86 -4.87 14.46
C ALA A 54 1.44 -4.56 14.94
N SER A 55 1.24 -3.42 15.60
CA SER A 55 -0.07 -2.96 16.09
C SER A 55 -0.17 -1.44 16.13
N ILE A 56 -1.38 -0.91 16.28
CA ILE A 56 -1.62 0.53 16.50
C ILE A 56 -2.54 0.79 17.69
N THR A 57 -2.36 1.95 18.31
CA THR A 57 -3.35 2.63 19.16
C THR A 57 -3.81 3.90 18.45
N ASP A 58 -4.69 4.70 19.07
CA ASP A 58 -5.15 5.96 18.49
C ASP A 58 -4.01 6.94 18.16
N ASP A 59 -2.90 6.89 18.90
CA ASP A 59 -1.78 7.83 18.83
C ASP A 59 -0.39 7.16 18.67
N ARG A 60 -0.33 5.85 18.43
CA ARG A 60 0.95 5.12 18.30
C ARG A 60 0.93 4.01 17.27
N PHE A 61 2.07 3.85 16.62
CA PHE A 61 2.48 2.61 15.95
C PHE A 61 3.39 1.84 16.91
N GLN A 62 3.15 0.54 17.11
CA GLN A 62 3.83 -0.27 18.12
C GLN A 62 4.53 -1.49 17.52
N GLY A 63 5.55 -1.99 18.22
CA GLY A 63 6.32 -3.16 17.78
C GLY A 63 7.02 -2.85 16.46
N LEU A 64 7.88 -1.83 16.49
CA LEU A 64 8.57 -1.35 15.30
C LEU A 64 9.75 -2.25 14.95
N GLU A 65 9.78 -2.68 13.71
CA GLU A 65 10.94 -3.27 13.07
C GLU A 65 11.50 -2.23 12.09
N ARG A 66 12.74 -1.80 12.34
CA ARG A 66 13.41 -0.68 11.67
C ARG A 66 14.19 -1.16 10.46
N ALA A 67 14.50 -0.24 9.54
CA ALA A 67 15.35 -0.52 8.38
C ALA A 67 14.86 -1.72 7.52
N VAL A 68 13.54 -1.86 7.33
CA VAL A 68 13.01 -2.96 6.53
C VAL A 68 13.09 -2.64 5.04
N MET A 69 12.93 -3.66 4.18
CA MET A 69 12.86 -3.50 2.72
C MET A 69 14.07 -2.70 2.18
N GLY A 70 15.28 -3.12 2.55
CA GLY A 70 16.54 -2.55 2.03
C GLY A 70 16.86 -1.13 2.51
N THR A 71 16.08 -0.55 3.41
CA THR A 71 16.35 0.78 3.97
C THR A 71 17.35 0.73 5.14
N THR A 72 17.77 1.90 5.61
CA THR A 72 18.66 2.02 6.79
C THR A 72 17.93 2.74 7.92
N ALA A 73 18.22 2.37 9.17
CA ALA A 73 17.59 3.00 10.33
C ALA A 73 18.15 4.41 10.56
N HIS A 74 17.27 5.41 10.58
CA HIS A 74 17.63 6.81 10.76
C HIS A 74 16.93 7.43 11.98
N GLY A 75 17.42 8.59 12.39
CA GLY A 75 16.71 9.44 13.33
C GLY A 75 15.74 10.35 12.57
N HIS A 76 14.47 10.35 12.95
CA HIS A 76 13.42 11.16 12.35
C HIS A 76 12.95 12.22 13.34
N ALA A 77 12.89 13.46 12.88
CA ALA A 77 12.61 14.59 13.76
C ALA A 77 11.12 14.64 14.15
N GLN A 78 10.83 15.28 15.28
CA GLN A 78 9.46 15.72 15.54
C GLN A 78 8.95 16.58 14.37
N ASN A 79 7.66 16.45 14.07
CA ASN A 79 6.95 17.09 12.95
C ASN A 79 7.24 16.52 11.57
N GLU A 80 7.98 15.41 11.48
CA GLU A 80 8.16 14.70 10.23
C GLU A 80 6.90 13.91 9.83
N GLU A 81 6.60 13.89 8.53
CA GLU A 81 5.46 13.15 7.96
C GLU A 81 5.76 11.65 7.93
N LEU A 82 4.78 10.84 8.31
CA LEU A 82 4.76 9.40 8.09
C LEU A 82 3.63 9.08 7.12
N LEU A 83 3.95 8.31 6.09
CA LEU A 83 2.96 7.74 5.18
C LEU A 83 2.80 6.26 5.46
N TRP A 84 1.61 5.73 5.24
CA TRP A 84 1.47 4.28 5.06
C TRP A 84 2.13 3.88 3.74
N GLY A 85 3.12 2.99 3.80
CA GLY A 85 3.93 2.56 2.65
C GLY A 85 3.15 1.83 1.56
N GLY A 86 1.88 1.47 1.84
CA GLY A 86 0.99 0.84 0.88
C GLY A 86 0.82 1.63 -0.42
N LEU A 87 0.57 2.93 -0.34
CA LEU A 87 -0.02 3.63 -1.48
C LEU A 87 1.03 4.19 -2.45
N ALA A 88 0.94 3.86 -3.73
CA ALA A 88 1.50 4.68 -4.80
C ALA A 88 0.46 5.69 -5.31
N GLU A 89 0.82 6.97 -5.41
CA GLU A 89 -0.06 8.03 -5.93
C GLU A 89 0.69 9.00 -6.86
N PRO A 90 0.04 9.52 -7.93
CA PRO A 90 0.65 10.51 -8.81
C PRO A 90 1.08 11.77 -8.06
N ILE A 91 2.27 12.29 -8.40
CA ILE A 91 2.70 13.60 -7.91
C ILE A 91 2.03 14.72 -8.72
N ALA A 92 1.95 15.93 -8.16
CA ALA A 92 1.31 17.04 -8.86
C ALA A 92 2.08 17.46 -10.13
N LEU A 93 3.41 17.43 -10.08
CA LEU A 93 4.27 17.81 -11.20
C LEU A 93 4.60 16.58 -12.08
N GLN A 94 3.93 16.46 -13.22
CA GLN A 94 4.09 15.30 -14.13
C GLN A 94 5.08 15.55 -15.29
N THR A 95 5.71 16.72 -15.34
CA THR A 95 6.64 17.09 -16.42
C THR A 95 7.97 17.51 -15.82
N ASN A 96 9.03 16.75 -16.13
CA ASN A 96 10.39 16.96 -15.62
C ASN A 96 10.46 17.24 -14.10
N PRO A 97 9.80 16.43 -13.24
CA PRO A 97 9.91 16.63 -11.81
C PRO A 97 11.35 16.38 -11.33
N SER A 98 11.80 17.15 -10.33
CA SER A 98 13.04 16.84 -9.61
C SER A 98 12.97 15.41 -9.07
N ALA A 99 14.07 14.67 -9.13
CA ALA A 99 14.18 13.31 -8.61
C ALA A 99 13.79 13.19 -7.13
N SER A 100 13.89 14.28 -6.37
CA SER A 100 13.46 14.34 -4.96
C SER A 100 11.94 14.33 -4.75
N LEU A 101 11.13 14.46 -5.81
CA LEU A 101 9.68 14.60 -5.70
C LEU A 101 8.92 13.29 -5.94
N TRP A 102 9.55 12.28 -6.54
CA TRP A 102 8.92 11.04 -6.96
C TRP A 102 9.77 9.83 -6.57
N ASP A 103 9.14 8.67 -6.43
CA ASP A 103 9.81 7.41 -6.08
C ASP A 103 9.85 6.42 -7.27
N GLY A 104 8.91 6.52 -8.20
CA GLY A 104 8.93 5.78 -9.46
C GLY A 104 8.12 6.46 -10.57
N ARG A 105 8.17 5.89 -11.78
CA ARG A 105 7.31 6.27 -12.91
C ARG A 105 6.63 5.02 -13.47
N ALA A 106 5.31 5.01 -13.46
CA ALA A 106 4.52 3.90 -14.00
C ALA A 106 3.91 4.26 -15.35
N ARG A 107 3.61 3.25 -16.16
CA ARG A 107 2.78 3.40 -17.36
C ARG A 107 1.36 2.96 -17.08
N ILE A 108 0.39 3.87 -17.14
CA ILE A 108 -1.03 3.56 -16.87
C ILE A 108 -1.89 4.16 -17.98
N GLY A 109 -2.81 3.39 -18.57
CA GLY A 109 -3.73 3.92 -19.58
C GLY A 109 -3.03 4.64 -20.75
N GLY A 110 -1.83 4.16 -21.13
CA GLY A 110 -1.02 4.73 -22.21
C GLY A 110 -0.22 5.99 -21.87
N ARG A 111 -0.29 6.51 -20.63
CA ARG A 111 0.48 7.66 -20.15
C ARG A 111 1.57 7.23 -19.17
N THR A 112 2.66 8.00 -19.13
CA THR A 112 3.64 7.94 -18.04
C THR A 112 3.13 8.78 -16.88
N VAL A 113 3.24 8.23 -15.66
CA VAL A 113 2.85 8.87 -14.43
C VAL A 113 4.00 8.78 -13.44
N PHE A 114 4.53 9.93 -13.03
CA PHE A 114 5.44 10.00 -11.88
C PHE A 114 4.62 9.85 -10.61
N PHE A 115 5.01 8.92 -9.74
CA PHE A 115 4.28 8.63 -8.52
C PHE A 115 5.20 8.66 -7.31
N ARG A 116 4.55 8.71 -6.15
CA ARG A 116 5.17 8.54 -4.85
C ARG A 116 4.54 7.39 -4.07
N GLY A 117 5.37 6.65 -3.34
CA GLY A 117 5.05 5.56 -2.45
C GLY A 117 5.35 4.20 -3.08
N ASP A 118 5.21 3.13 -2.30
CA ASP A 118 5.75 1.82 -2.70
C ASP A 118 4.75 0.95 -3.44
N GLY A 119 3.46 1.35 -3.46
CA GLY A 119 2.41 0.62 -4.16
C GLY A 119 2.07 -0.75 -3.56
N THR A 120 2.50 -1.06 -2.33
CA THR A 120 2.25 -2.34 -1.64
C THR A 120 0.82 -2.52 -1.10
N GLY A 121 -0.03 -1.49 -1.18
CA GLY A 121 -1.40 -1.51 -0.67
C GLY A 121 -2.26 -0.29 -1.04
N PHE A 122 -3.55 -0.37 -0.73
CA PHE A 122 -4.52 0.67 -1.01
C PHE A 122 -5.59 0.71 0.09
N SER A 123 -5.82 1.87 0.71
CA SER A 123 -6.82 2.05 1.76
C SER A 123 -8.03 2.80 1.20
N TYR A 124 -9.23 2.39 1.59
CA TYR A 124 -10.47 2.99 1.11
C TYR A 124 -11.63 2.84 2.09
N ARG A 125 -12.66 3.64 1.84
CA ARG A 125 -13.96 3.57 2.50
C ARG A 125 -15.06 3.43 1.46
N THR A 126 -16.20 2.90 1.84
CA THR A 126 -17.39 2.73 1.00
C THR A 126 -18.56 3.49 1.63
N PRO A 127 -19.61 3.86 0.87
CA PRO A 127 -20.83 4.37 1.49
C PRO A 127 -21.35 3.38 2.51
N THR A 128 -21.71 3.87 3.69
CA THR A 128 -22.14 3.02 4.80
C THR A 128 -23.40 3.57 5.43
N ASP A 129 -24.27 2.67 5.87
CA ASP A 129 -25.43 3.00 6.68
C ASP A 129 -25.34 2.22 8.01
N PRO A 130 -24.78 2.85 9.06
CA PRO A 130 -24.68 2.22 10.37
C PRO A 130 -26.03 1.96 11.04
N SER A 131 -27.09 2.64 10.59
CA SER A 131 -28.44 2.54 11.16
C SER A 131 -29.29 1.42 10.55
N GLY A 132 -28.88 0.89 9.38
CA GLY A 132 -29.56 -0.22 8.71
C GLY A 132 -30.90 0.14 8.04
N GLY A 133 -31.18 1.43 7.82
CA GLY A 133 -32.38 1.95 7.17
C GLY A 133 -32.31 2.03 5.63
N GLY A 134 -31.16 1.73 5.02
CA GLY A 134 -30.89 1.97 3.61
C GLY A 134 -30.51 3.44 3.30
N ASP A 135 -30.21 4.22 4.34
CA ASP A 135 -29.87 5.64 4.22
C ASP A 135 -28.36 5.86 4.38
N PHE A 136 -27.73 6.18 3.25
CA PHE A 136 -26.29 6.43 3.18
C PHE A 136 -25.94 7.92 3.29
N LEU A 137 -26.90 8.81 3.54
CA LEU A 137 -26.69 10.25 3.56
C LEU A 137 -26.71 10.80 4.99
N ASP A 138 -25.76 11.64 5.36
CA ASP A 138 -25.81 12.47 6.56
C ASP A 138 -26.05 13.92 6.14
N GLY A 139 -27.31 14.35 6.21
CA GLY A 139 -27.76 15.56 5.51
C GLY A 139 -27.66 15.38 4.00
N ASP A 140 -26.89 16.24 3.34
CA ASP A 140 -26.67 16.20 1.90
C ASP A 140 -25.38 15.43 1.51
N ASP A 141 -24.61 14.95 2.49
CA ASP A 141 -23.32 14.30 2.26
C ASP A 141 -23.40 12.78 2.38
N LEU A 142 -22.64 12.05 1.56
CA LEU A 142 -22.48 10.60 1.72
C LEU A 142 -21.74 10.27 3.02
N ARG A 143 -22.31 9.35 3.81
CA ARG A 143 -21.64 8.70 4.94
C ARG A 143 -20.64 7.68 4.42
N TRP A 144 -19.39 7.85 4.81
CA TRP A 144 -18.31 6.93 4.47
C TRP A 144 -18.02 6.00 5.63
N GLY A 145 -17.57 4.78 5.34
CA GLY A 145 -17.09 3.83 6.33
C GLY A 145 -16.77 2.48 5.73
N SER A 146 -17.02 1.41 6.47
CA SER A 146 -16.85 0.03 5.99
C SER A 146 -17.71 -0.92 6.78
N THR A 147 -18.09 -2.03 6.15
CA THR A 147 -18.52 -3.20 6.90
C THR A 147 -17.33 -3.84 7.59
N VAL A 148 -17.42 -4.04 8.90
CA VAL A 148 -16.43 -4.73 9.72
C VAL A 148 -17.14 -5.88 10.41
N ARG A 149 -16.77 -7.12 10.08
CA ARG A 149 -17.39 -8.34 10.63
C ARG A 149 -18.91 -8.38 10.44
N GLY A 150 -19.36 -7.94 9.27
CA GLY A 150 -20.79 -7.89 8.92
C GLY A 150 -21.55 -6.68 9.47
N ALA A 151 -20.94 -5.85 10.32
CA ALA A 151 -21.57 -4.63 10.83
C ALA A 151 -21.13 -3.39 10.02
N PRO A 152 -22.04 -2.59 9.45
CA PRO A 152 -21.70 -1.32 8.83
C PRO A 152 -21.28 -0.30 9.89
N LEU A 153 -20.04 0.20 9.81
CA LEU A 153 -19.49 1.17 10.75
C LEU A 153 -19.07 2.45 10.03
N ALA A 154 -19.40 3.62 10.58
CA ALA A 154 -18.95 4.91 10.05
C ALA A 154 -17.42 5.05 10.19
N GLU A 155 -16.90 4.61 11.32
CA GLU A 155 -15.47 4.53 11.64
C GLU A 155 -14.77 3.31 11.02
N GLY A 156 -15.48 2.53 10.20
CA GLY A 156 -14.94 1.39 9.49
C GLY A 156 -14.02 1.80 8.34
N TRP A 157 -12.96 1.03 8.15
CA TRP A 157 -11.99 1.17 7.06
C TRP A 157 -11.70 -0.17 6.41
N THR A 158 -11.30 -0.12 5.14
CA THR A 158 -10.78 -1.28 4.40
C THR A 158 -9.42 -0.96 3.80
N ALA A 159 -8.53 -1.95 3.75
CA ALA A 159 -7.29 -1.89 2.98
C ALA A 159 -7.15 -3.15 2.14
N LEU A 160 -6.65 -2.97 0.92
CA LEU A 160 -5.97 -4.01 0.15
C LEU A 160 -4.48 -3.92 0.46
N TRP A 161 -3.81 -5.05 0.59
CA TRP A 161 -2.35 -5.08 0.68
C TRP A 161 -1.79 -6.36 0.10
N PHE A 162 -0.49 -6.36 -0.12
CA PHE A 162 0.28 -7.58 -0.33
C PHE A 162 0.72 -8.19 1.01
N GLU A 163 0.41 -9.48 1.22
CA GLU A 163 0.93 -10.27 2.33
C GLU A 163 1.94 -11.28 1.78
N ALA A 164 3.23 -11.04 2.05
CA ALA A 164 4.30 -11.99 1.81
C ALA A 164 4.11 -13.25 2.67
N ARG A 165 4.35 -14.42 2.10
CA ARG A 165 4.22 -15.73 2.78
C ARG A 165 5.44 -16.61 2.61
N ASP A 166 5.97 -16.63 1.40
CA ASP A 166 7.15 -17.36 1.01
C ASP A 166 8.13 -16.41 0.32
N GLU A 167 9.32 -16.91 0.03
CA GLU A 167 10.32 -16.21 -0.76
C GLU A 167 10.74 -17.02 -1.97
N TYR A 168 11.10 -16.31 -3.03
CA TYR A 168 11.76 -16.84 -4.20
C TYR A 168 13.13 -16.17 -4.30
N VAL A 169 14.19 -16.98 -4.31
CA VAL A 169 15.57 -16.49 -4.41
C VAL A 169 16.13 -16.95 -5.74
N GLU A 170 16.48 -15.99 -6.59
CA GLU A 170 17.00 -16.27 -7.92
C GLU A 170 18.32 -17.03 -7.87
N ALA A 171 19.21 -16.69 -6.94
CA ALA A 171 20.50 -17.34 -6.77
C ALA A 171 20.38 -18.85 -6.50
N LEU A 172 19.27 -19.30 -5.91
CA LEU A 172 19.01 -20.72 -5.63
C LEU A 172 18.46 -21.48 -6.84
N THR A 173 17.81 -20.78 -7.76
CA THR A 173 17.10 -21.38 -8.90
C THR A 173 17.88 -21.21 -10.21
N GLY A 174 18.73 -20.18 -10.29
CA GLY A 174 19.45 -19.79 -11.50
C GLY A 174 18.55 -19.08 -12.52
N ASP A 175 17.37 -18.65 -12.10
CA ASP A 175 16.45 -17.86 -12.91
C ASP A 175 16.75 -16.36 -12.76
N ASP A 176 16.31 -15.57 -13.74
CA ASP A 176 16.37 -14.10 -13.79
C ASP A 176 14.95 -13.66 -14.19
N LEU A 177 14.12 -13.39 -13.18
CA LEU A 177 12.68 -13.14 -13.27
C LEU A 177 12.39 -11.72 -13.72
N ASN A 178 13.20 -10.74 -13.32
CA ASN A 178 13.04 -9.33 -13.67
C ASN A 178 13.78 -8.96 -14.98
N GLY A 179 14.71 -9.80 -15.45
CA GLY A 179 15.42 -9.63 -16.71
C GLY A 179 16.58 -8.63 -16.66
N ASP A 180 17.12 -8.32 -15.48
CA ASP A 180 18.18 -7.32 -15.32
C ASP A 180 19.61 -7.86 -15.50
N ALA A 181 19.73 -9.17 -15.79
CA ALA A 181 20.95 -9.91 -16.00
C ALA A 181 21.83 -10.12 -14.74
N ASP A 182 21.29 -9.88 -13.55
CA ASP A 182 21.76 -10.51 -12.33
C ASP A 182 20.80 -11.63 -11.87
N ARG A 183 21.16 -12.30 -10.77
CA ARG A 183 20.38 -13.41 -10.20
C ARG A 183 20.45 -13.38 -8.68
N ASP A 184 20.77 -12.23 -8.11
CA ASP A 184 20.95 -12.08 -6.67
C ASP A 184 19.68 -11.57 -6.00
N ASP A 185 18.62 -11.36 -6.79
CA ASP A 185 17.34 -10.89 -6.32
C ASP A 185 16.58 -11.90 -5.46
N VAL A 186 15.81 -11.30 -4.55
CA VAL A 186 14.87 -11.99 -3.67
C VAL A 186 13.49 -11.39 -3.87
N PHE A 187 12.53 -12.24 -4.19
CA PHE A 187 11.12 -11.87 -4.31
C PHE A 187 10.35 -12.42 -3.13
N ASP A 188 9.48 -11.58 -2.57
CA ASP A 188 8.40 -12.04 -1.73
C ASP A 188 7.31 -12.67 -2.61
N VAL A 189 6.88 -13.87 -2.24
CA VAL A 189 5.77 -14.60 -2.85
C VAL A 189 4.60 -14.58 -1.88
N GLY A 190 3.45 -14.07 -2.33
CA GLY A 190 2.36 -13.78 -1.41
C GLY A 190 0.99 -13.67 -2.04
N GLN A 191 0.05 -13.12 -1.27
CA GLN A 191 -1.34 -12.96 -1.68
C GLN A 191 -1.79 -11.52 -1.45
N ILE A 192 -2.61 -10.99 -2.37
CA ILE A 192 -3.35 -9.77 -2.09
C ILE A 192 -4.43 -10.07 -1.04
N ARG A 193 -4.50 -9.29 0.02
CA ARG A 193 -5.50 -9.47 1.08
C ARG A 193 -6.32 -8.22 1.27
N ARG A 194 -7.59 -8.42 1.63
CA ARG A 194 -8.48 -7.37 2.11
C ARG A 194 -8.60 -7.48 3.61
N ARG A 195 -8.23 -6.42 4.32
CA ARG A 195 -8.45 -6.28 5.76
C ARG A 195 -9.43 -5.15 6.06
N THR A 196 -10.35 -5.37 6.98
CA THR A 196 -11.23 -4.33 7.54
C THR A 196 -10.90 -4.08 9.01
N TRP A 197 -11.18 -2.89 9.52
CA TRP A 197 -11.04 -2.56 10.94
C TRP A 197 -11.87 -1.33 11.32
N SER A 198 -12.03 -1.11 12.62
CA SER A 198 -12.66 0.09 13.18
C SER A 198 -11.58 1.03 13.73
N THR A 199 -11.65 2.33 13.42
CA THR A 199 -10.62 3.28 13.91
C THR A 199 -10.77 3.65 15.38
N ILE A 200 -11.89 3.35 16.04
CA ILE A 200 -12.02 3.57 17.49
C ILE A 200 -11.57 2.34 18.31
N ALA A 201 -11.32 1.22 17.63
CA ALA A 201 -10.83 -0.01 18.23
C ALA A 201 -9.95 -0.78 17.23
N PRO A 202 -8.83 -0.20 16.77
CA PRO A 202 -8.04 -0.78 15.67
C PRO A 202 -7.38 -2.11 16.03
N GLY A 203 -7.22 -2.42 17.33
CA GLY A 203 -6.73 -3.71 17.81
C GLY A 203 -7.79 -4.82 17.84
N GLN A 204 -9.08 -4.51 17.65
CA GLN A 204 -10.11 -5.53 17.51
C GLN A 204 -9.94 -6.24 16.16
N PRO A 205 -10.14 -7.58 16.10
CA PRO A 205 -10.15 -8.29 14.83
C PRO A 205 -11.24 -7.70 13.91
N GLY A 206 -10.87 -7.35 12.69
CA GLY A 206 -11.82 -7.16 11.60
C GLY A 206 -11.85 -8.36 10.67
N ASP A 207 -12.36 -8.18 9.46
CA ASP A 207 -12.32 -9.22 8.44
C ASP A 207 -10.93 -9.24 7.80
N ASP A 208 -10.41 -10.43 7.55
CA ASP A 208 -9.20 -10.62 6.78
C ASP A 208 -9.44 -11.71 5.75
N VAL A 209 -9.45 -11.34 4.47
CA VAL A 209 -9.81 -12.23 3.35
C VAL A 209 -8.74 -12.17 2.28
N GLY A 210 -8.22 -13.34 1.88
CA GLY A 210 -7.33 -13.47 0.74
C GLY A 210 -8.08 -13.28 -0.58
N LEU A 211 -7.52 -12.48 -1.48
CA LEU A 211 -8.04 -12.18 -2.80
C LEU A 211 -7.10 -12.76 -3.87
N GLY A 212 -7.65 -13.59 -4.74
CA GLY A 212 -6.89 -14.11 -5.88
C GLY A 212 -5.77 -15.09 -5.50
N PRO A 213 -4.72 -15.21 -6.33
CA PRO A 213 -3.68 -16.24 -6.20
C PRO A 213 -2.75 -15.97 -5.01
N VAL A 214 -2.18 -17.04 -4.45
CA VAL A 214 -1.20 -17.00 -3.34
C VAL A 214 0.25 -16.92 -3.81
N CYS A 215 0.45 -16.64 -5.10
CA CYS A 215 1.76 -16.59 -5.76
C CYS A 215 1.98 -15.27 -6.49
N VAL A 216 1.50 -14.17 -5.92
CA VAL A 216 1.84 -12.82 -6.39
C VAL A 216 3.29 -12.53 -5.98
N LEU A 217 4.07 -12.02 -6.92
CA LEU A 217 5.46 -11.61 -6.74
C LEU A 217 5.55 -10.13 -6.42
N GLN A 218 6.50 -9.81 -5.55
CA GLN A 218 6.99 -8.46 -5.30
C GLN A 218 8.48 -8.55 -4.96
N GLU A 219 9.33 -7.75 -5.59
CA GLU A 219 10.74 -7.74 -5.26
C GLU A 219 10.98 -7.17 -3.86
N ARG A 220 11.83 -7.85 -3.08
CA ARG A 220 12.12 -7.48 -1.70
C ARG A 220 13.10 -6.30 -1.70
N GLY A 221 12.66 -5.17 -1.18
CA GLY A 221 13.46 -3.94 -1.10
C GLY A 221 13.15 -2.93 -2.20
N HIS A 222 12.62 -3.41 -3.33
CA HIS A 222 12.16 -2.60 -4.45
C HIS A 222 10.69 -2.94 -4.79
N PRO A 223 9.71 -2.57 -3.95
CA PRO A 223 8.34 -3.09 -4.08
C PRO A 223 7.57 -2.67 -5.34
N ALA A 224 8.12 -1.71 -6.09
CA ALA A 224 7.62 -1.24 -7.37
C ALA A 224 8.68 -1.39 -8.48
N ALA A 225 9.62 -2.33 -8.36
CA ALA A 225 10.61 -2.60 -9.40
C ALA A 225 9.97 -2.86 -10.77
N ASP A 226 10.75 -2.69 -11.83
CA ASP A 226 10.36 -3.04 -13.19
C ASP A 226 10.50 -4.56 -13.38
N LEU A 227 9.39 -5.29 -13.29
CA LEU A 227 9.34 -6.74 -13.33
C LEU A 227 9.07 -7.29 -14.74
N ASP A 228 8.77 -6.45 -15.73
CA ASP A 228 8.61 -6.86 -17.12
C ASP A 228 9.63 -6.27 -18.10
N GLY A 229 10.55 -5.44 -17.61
CA GLY A 229 11.65 -4.85 -18.36
C GLY A 229 11.20 -3.78 -19.35
N ASP A 230 10.05 -3.14 -19.14
CA ASP A 230 9.53 -2.10 -20.03
C ASP A 230 10.12 -0.69 -19.77
N GLY A 231 10.97 -0.58 -18.76
CA GLY A 231 11.64 0.64 -18.31
C GLY A 231 10.80 1.51 -17.36
N PHE A 232 9.68 0.98 -16.85
CA PHE A 232 8.80 1.62 -15.88
C PHE A 232 8.61 0.75 -14.63
N GLU A 233 8.47 1.41 -13.50
CA GLU A 233 8.21 0.78 -12.22
C GLU A 233 6.79 0.15 -12.16
N ASP A 234 6.67 -0.98 -11.47
CA ASP A 234 5.43 -1.77 -11.33
C ASP A 234 4.83 -1.76 -9.91
N PRO A 235 4.30 -0.63 -9.41
CA PRO A 235 3.59 -0.64 -8.14
C PRO A 235 2.35 -1.55 -8.22
N LEU A 236 2.15 -2.42 -7.22
CA LEU A 236 0.98 -3.32 -7.20
C LEU A 236 -0.33 -2.53 -7.21
N PHE A 237 -0.36 -1.40 -6.49
CA PHE A 237 -1.49 -0.48 -6.40
C PHE A 237 -1.04 0.95 -6.67
N LEU A 238 -1.57 1.57 -7.73
CA LEU A 238 -1.41 3.00 -7.99
C LEU A 238 -2.76 3.70 -8.06
N TRP A 239 -2.96 4.67 -7.18
CA TRP A 239 -4.21 5.43 -7.04
C TRP A 239 -4.07 6.85 -7.58
N ASP A 240 -4.78 7.17 -8.66
CA ASP A 240 -4.94 8.52 -9.18
C ASP A 240 -6.25 9.13 -8.63
N GLU A 241 -6.15 9.88 -7.54
CA GLU A 241 -7.31 10.51 -6.89
C GLU A 241 -8.08 11.45 -7.83
N ALA A 242 -7.37 12.20 -8.68
CA ALA A 242 -7.98 13.17 -9.58
C ALA A 242 -8.86 12.48 -10.64
N ARG A 243 -8.45 11.30 -11.11
CA ARG A 243 -9.23 10.46 -12.04
C ARG A 243 -10.10 9.42 -11.36
N ARG A 244 -9.92 9.24 -10.06
CA ARG A 244 -10.51 8.17 -9.25
C ARG A 244 -10.24 6.78 -9.83
N GLU A 245 -9.00 6.59 -10.24
CA GLU A 245 -8.53 5.40 -10.95
C GLU A 245 -7.56 4.64 -10.06
N LEU A 246 -7.89 3.39 -9.72
CA LEU A 246 -6.99 2.44 -9.09
C LEU A 246 -6.46 1.49 -10.16
N SER A 247 -5.18 1.63 -10.49
CA SER A 247 -4.45 0.64 -11.27
C SER A 247 -3.96 -0.47 -10.36
N ILE A 248 -4.25 -1.72 -10.74
CA ILE A 248 -3.79 -2.91 -10.04
C ILE A 248 -2.95 -3.73 -11.01
N ARG A 249 -1.67 -3.92 -10.68
CA ARG A 249 -0.73 -4.69 -11.50
C ARG A 249 -0.14 -5.81 -10.64
N LEU A 250 -0.38 -7.05 -11.04
CA LEU A 250 0.07 -8.23 -10.29
C LEU A 250 0.99 -9.06 -11.19
N PHE A 251 2.11 -9.51 -10.64
CA PHE A 251 2.97 -10.50 -11.28
C PHE A 251 2.73 -11.83 -10.59
N VAL A 252 2.29 -12.83 -11.33
CA VAL A 252 1.91 -14.13 -10.76
C VAL A 252 2.93 -15.18 -11.17
N LEU A 253 3.57 -15.79 -10.18
CA LEU A 253 4.49 -16.90 -10.38
C LEU A 253 3.71 -18.19 -10.61
N GLY A 254 3.79 -18.72 -11.82
CA GLY A 254 3.40 -20.08 -12.17
C GLY A 254 4.61 -20.98 -12.35
N ARG A 255 4.37 -22.29 -12.48
CA ARG A 255 5.37 -23.25 -12.94
C ARG A 255 4.89 -23.93 -14.22
N SER A 256 5.81 -24.11 -15.16
CA SER A 256 5.58 -24.89 -16.37
C SER A 256 5.59 -26.40 -16.07
N ARG A 257 5.20 -27.23 -17.06
CA ARG A 257 5.32 -28.69 -16.97
C ARG A 257 6.77 -29.18 -16.82
N GLU A 258 7.74 -28.38 -17.24
CA GLU A 258 9.17 -28.66 -17.17
C GLU A 258 9.80 -28.06 -15.90
N ASN A 259 8.98 -27.60 -14.95
CA ASN A 259 9.39 -26.98 -13.68
C ASN A 259 10.14 -25.65 -13.82
N ALA A 260 10.25 -25.09 -15.04
CA ALA A 260 10.70 -23.71 -15.25
C ALA A 260 9.64 -22.72 -14.72
N PRO A 261 10.04 -21.63 -14.04
CA PRO A 261 9.11 -20.60 -13.62
C PRO A 261 8.47 -19.92 -14.83
N ILE A 262 7.21 -19.54 -14.69
CA ILE A 262 6.50 -18.69 -15.65
C ILE A 262 5.93 -17.53 -14.87
N VAL A 263 6.45 -16.33 -15.10
CA VAL A 263 5.84 -15.10 -14.58
C VAL A 263 4.76 -14.63 -15.53
N ARG A 264 3.57 -14.34 -15.01
CA ARG A 264 2.45 -13.77 -15.77
C ARG A 264 2.04 -12.44 -15.17
N ARG A 265 2.12 -11.37 -15.96
CA ARG A 265 1.53 -10.08 -15.61
C ARG A 265 0.02 -10.12 -15.78
N VAL A 266 -0.70 -9.70 -14.74
CA VAL A 266 -2.14 -9.46 -14.73
C VAL A 266 -2.35 -8.01 -14.35
N GLU A 267 -2.95 -7.24 -15.25
CA GLU A 267 -3.22 -5.82 -15.04
C GLU A 267 -4.71 -5.53 -15.17
N THR A 268 -5.23 -4.72 -14.27
CA THR A 268 -6.60 -4.22 -14.33
C THR A 268 -6.67 -2.80 -13.81
N VAL A 269 -7.61 -2.02 -14.34
CA VAL A 269 -7.90 -0.67 -13.88
C VAL A 269 -9.33 -0.64 -13.35
N VAL A 270 -9.49 -0.15 -12.12
CA VAL A 270 -10.79 -0.01 -11.46
C VAL A 270 -11.07 1.48 -11.24
N PHE A 271 -12.25 1.93 -11.64
CA PHE A 271 -12.72 3.29 -11.38
C PHE A 271 -13.59 3.30 -10.14
N LEU A 272 -13.19 4.08 -9.13
CA LEU A 272 -13.98 4.31 -7.93
C LEU A 272 -14.92 5.51 -8.21
N ARG A 273 -16.08 5.22 -8.81
CA ARG A 273 -17.07 6.24 -9.19
C ARG A 273 -17.96 6.65 -8.04
N ASN A 274 -17.80 7.89 -7.57
CA ASN A 274 -18.90 8.61 -6.94
C ASN A 274 -19.51 9.50 -8.00
N ASP A 275 -20.70 9.24 -8.53
CA ASP A 275 -21.39 10.33 -9.25
C ASP A 275 -21.82 11.37 -8.20
N PRO A 276 -21.26 12.58 -8.20
CA PRO A 276 -21.96 13.70 -7.60
C PRO A 276 -22.99 14.16 -8.64
N GLN A 277 -24.26 14.24 -8.26
CA GLN A 277 -25.42 14.66 -9.08
C GLN A 277 -26.21 13.50 -9.72
N GLY A 278 -27.30 13.13 -9.03
CA GLY A 278 -28.62 13.43 -9.55
C GLY A 278 -29.15 14.64 -8.79
#